data_AF-A0A2D7BTE4-F1
#
_entry.id   AF-A0A2D7BTE4-F1
#
_cell.length_a   1.000
_cell.length_b   1.000
_cell.length_c   1.000
_cell.angle_alpha   90.00
_cell.angle_beta   90.00
_cell.angle_gamma   90.00
#
_symmetry.space_group_name_H-M   'P 1'
#
loop_
_entity.id
_entity.type
_entity.pdbx_description
1 polymer ?
#
loop_
_entity_poly.entity_id
_entity_poly.type
_entity_poly.pdbx_seq_one_letter_code
_entity_poly.pdbx_strand_id
1 'polypeptide(L)'
;MYVTEAMIQSMEDMMRNASDMEKSIKMMMESEGRMHGIELDRRNNARDMWAQLSEHMTSAGTECSMMTEWTEPPMTEAMMHEDMDGLPSDVEPTGVPMPSPADHQANKV
;
A
#
# COMPACT_ATOMS: atom_id res chain seq x y z
N MET A 1 33.01 21.65 4.94
CA MET A 1 31.64 22.15 5.18
C MET A 1 31.52 22.38 6.67
N TYR A 2 31.12 23.59 7.09
CA TYR A 2 30.94 23.86 8.52
C TYR A 2 29.72 23.11 9.04
N VAL A 3 29.72 22.72 10.32
CA VAL A 3 28.58 22.01 10.93
C VAL A 3 27.28 22.81 10.79
N THR A 4 27.38 24.13 10.92
CA THR A 4 26.27 25.08 10.72
C THR A 4 25.76 25.08 9.28
N GLU A 5 26.66 25.02 8.30
CA GLU A 5 26.34 24.98 6.87
C GLU A 5 25.60 23.68 6.52
N ALA A 6 26.04 22.53 7.04
CA ALA A 6 25.36 21.25 6.86
C ALA A 6 23.97 21.22 7.51
N MET A 7 23.80 21.85 8.68
CA MET A 7 22.50 21.97 9.34
C MET A 7 21.53 22.82 8.53
N ILE A 8 21.98 23.96 8.00
CA ILE A 8 21.16 24.84 7.15
C ILE A 8 20.70 24.08 5.90
N GLN A 9 21.62 23.40 5.21
CA GLN A 9 21.31 22.61 4.03
C GLN A 9 20.24 21.54 4.33
N SER A 10 20.39 20.81 5.44
CA SER A 10 19.43 19.80 5.89
C SER A 10 18.03 20.37 6.16
N MET A 11 17.95 21.56 6.80
CA MET A 11 16.67 22.23 7.04
C MET A 11 15.99 22.67 5.74
N GLU A 12 16.74 23.23 4.80
CA GLU A 12 16.18 23.63 3.50
C GLU A 12 15.66 22.42 2.70
N ASP A 13 16.40 21.31 2.72
CA ASP A 13 15.99 20.08 2.03
C ASP A 13 14.75 19.47 2.68
N MET A 14 14.65 19.51 4.02
CA MET A 14 13.44 19.11 4.74
C MET A 14 12.24 19.97 4.32
N MET A 15 12.40 21.29 4.20
CA MET A 15 11.33 22.19 3.76
C MET A 15 10.89 21.91 2.32
N ARG A 16 11.85 21.68 1.41
CA ARG A 16 11.56 21.30 0.02
C ARG A 16 10.78 19.98 -0.03
N ASN A 17 11.27 18.96 0.67
CA ASN A 17 10.62 17.65 0.76
C ASN A 17 9.21 17.75 1.35
N ALA A 18 9.00 18.56 2.39
CA ALA A 18 7.67 18.77 2.97
C ALA A 18 6.69 19.39 1.97
N SER A 19 7.12 20.38 1.19
CA SER A 19 6.30 21.00 0.15
C SER A 19 5.93 19.99 -0.95
N ASP A 20 6.87 19.14 -1.35
CA ASP A 20 6.63 18.15 -2.40
C ASP A 20 5.73 17.00 -1.92
N MET A 21 5.85 16.59 -0.65
CA MET A 21 4.91 15.66 -0.02
C MET A 21 3.49 16.24 0.01
N GLU A 22 3.31 17.51 0.38
CA GLU A 22 1.98 18.13 0.39
C GLU A 22 1.34 18.13 -1.02
N LYS A 23 2.11 18.49 -2.05
CA LYS A 23 1.63 18.43 -3.45
C LYS A 23 1.23 17.02 -3.84
N SER A 24 2.04 16.02 -3.49
CA SER A 24 1.76 14.60 -3.76
C SER A 24 0.45 14.15 -3.10
N ILE A 25 0.26 14.49 -1.82
CA ILE A 25 -0.97 14.17 -1.07
C ILE A 25 -2.19 14.83 -1.73
N LYS A 26 -2.09 16.10 -2.13
CA LYS A 26 -3.20 16.77 -2.82
C LYS A 26 -3.56 16.10 -4.14
N MET A 27 -2.57 15.73 -4.95
CA MET A 27 -2.82 15.01 -6.21
C MET A 27 -3.50 13.65 -5.97
N MET A 28 -3.03 12.89 -4.97
CA MET A 28 -3.62 11.62 -4.58
C MET A 28 -5.08 11.81 -4.12
N MET A 29 -5.32 12.82 -3.30
CA MET A 29 -6.65 13.13 -2.77
C MET A 29 -7.63 13.43 -3.90
N GLU A 30 -7.23 14.20 -4.92
CA GLU A 30 -8.08 14.45 -6.08
C GLU A 30 -8.35 13.23 -6.94
N SER A 31 -7.36 12.35 -7.13
CA SER A 31 -7.62 11.09 -7.82
C SER A 31 -8.64 10.26 -7.06
N GLU A 32 -8.51 10.18 -5.73
CA GLU A 32 -9.47 9.49 -4.87
C GLU A 32 -10.86 10.11 -4.96
N GLY A 33 -10.96 11.44 -4.81
CA GLY A 33 -12.23 12.16 -4.97
C GLY A 33 -12.92 11.84 -6.29
N ARG A 34 -12.19 11.90 -7.41
CA ARG A 34 -12.73 11.58 -8.74
C ARG A 34 -13.17 10.13 -8.87
N MET A 35 -12.48 9.18 -8.23
CA MET A 35 -12.92 7.77 -8.17
C MET A 35 -14.23 7.62 -7.39
N HIS A 36 -14.44 8.44 -6.36
CA HIS A 36 -15.67 8.51 -5.58
C HIS A 36 -16.74 9.43 -6.18
N GLY A 37 -16.50 10.03 -7.35
CA GLY A 37 -17.48 10.87 -8.05
C GLY A 37 -17.58 12.31 -7.55
N ILE A 38 -16.60 12.78 -6.78
CA ILE A 38 -16.54 14.17 -6.29
C ILE A 38 -15.28 14.88 -6.78
N GLU A 39 -15.38 16.18 -7.04
CA GLU A 39 -14.22 17.01 -7.37
C GLU A 39 -13.75 17.77 -6.13
N LEU A 40 -12.48 17.56 -5.75
CA LEU A 40 -11.85 18.24 -4.62
C LEU A 40 -11.05 19.46 -5.10
N ASP A 41 -11.24 20.62 -4.47
CA ASP A 41 -10.57 21.86 -4.86
C ASP A 41 -9.11 21.91 -4.35
N ARG A 42 -8.14 22.02 -5.27
CA ARG A 42 -6.69 22.18 -4.99
C ARG A 42 -6.32 23.41 -4.18
N ARG A 43 -7.17 24.44 -4.17
CA ARG A 43 -6.94 25.66 -3.39
C ARG A 43 -7.03 25.40 -1.89
N ASN A 44 -7.75 24.34 -1.51
CA ASN A 44 -7.88 23.93 -0.13
C ASN A 44 -6.60 23.24 0.37
N ASN A 45 -6.43 23.24 1.68
CA ASN A 45 -5.37 22.47 2.29
C ASN A 45 -5.71 20.96 2.23
N ALA A 46 -4.71 20.09 2.40
CA ALA A 46 -4.93 18.65 2.31
C ALA A 46 -5.91 18.11 3.38
N ARG A 47 -6.02 18.78 4.54
CA ARG A 47 -6.94 18.40 5.62
C ARG A 47 -8.39 18.67 5.26
N ASP A 48 -8.67 19.81 4.65
CA ASP A 48 -9.99 20.22 4.20
C ASP A 48 -10.46 19.34 3.05
N MET A 49 -9.55 18.99 2.12
CA MET A 49 -9.84 18.02 1.06
C MET A 49 -10.16 16.63 1.62
N TRP A 50 -9.41 16.17 2.63
CA TRP A 50 -9.72 14.92 3.34
C TRP A 50 -11.07 14.98 4.06
N ALA A 51 -11.38 16.10 4.73
CA ALA A 51 -12.66 16.26 5.41
C ALA A 51 -13.83 16.10 4.42
N GLN A 52 -13.77 16.77 3.26
CA GLN A 52 -14.77 16.67 2.20
C GLN A 52 -14.91 15.23 1.66
N LEU A 53 -13.80 14.55 1.42
CA LEU A 53 -13.80 13.16 0.98
C LEU A 53 -14.41 12.23 2.03
N SER A 54 -14.00 12.38 3.29
CA SER A 54 -14.47 11.55 4.40
C SER A 54 -15.96 11.77 4.68
N GLU A 55 -16.43 13.01 4.59
CA GLU A 55 -17.85 13.34 4.71
C GLU A 55 -18.64 12.69 3.58
N HIS A 56 -18.19 12.82 2.33
CA HIS A 56 -18.83 12.16 1.20
C HIS A 56 -18.85 10.64 1.33
N MET A 57 -17.75 10.00 1.76
CA MET A 57 -17.71 8.56 2.02
C MET A 57 -18.67 8.15 3.14
N THR A 58 -18.82 8.96 4.18
CA THR A 58 -19.74 8.69 5.29
C THR A 58 -21.20 8.87 4.85
N SER A 59 -21.50 9.94 4.12
CA SER A 59 -22.83 10.19 3.55
C SER A 59 -23.20 9.11 2.53
N ALA A 60 -22.28 8.78 1.62
CA ALA A 60 -22.42 7.70 0.65
C ALA A 60 -22.44 6.32 1.33
N GLY A 61 -21.86 6.15 2.51
CA GLY A 61 -21.94 4.92 3.31
C GLY A 61 -23.36 4.56 3.75
N THR A 62 -24.30 5.50 3.71
CA THR A 62 -25.74 5.22 3.89
C THR A 62 -26.35 4.52 2.66
N GLU A 63 -25.75 4.71 1.47
CA GLU A 63 -26.24 4.19 0.17
C GLU A 63 -25.29 3.12 -0.42
N CYS A 64 -24.06 3.00 0.09
CA CYS A 64 -22.99 2.17 -0.44
C CYS A 64 -22.25 1.43 0.68
N SER A 65 -22.99 0.72 1.53
CA SER A 65 -22.48 -0.27 2.51
C SER A 65 -21.75 -1.48 1.84
N MET A 66 -21.22 -1.33 0.61
CA MET A 66 -20.71 -2.43 -0.21
C MET A 66 -19.36 -2.15 -0.89
N MET A 67 -18.59 -1.13 -0.46
CA MET A 67 -17.26 -0.89 -1.01
C MET A 67 -16.25 -0.78 0.12
N THR A 68 -15.60 -1.92 0.40
CA THR A 68 -14.36 -2.07 1.19
C THR A 68 -14.48 -1.85 2.70
N GLU A 69 -15.30 -2.70 3.33
CA GLU A 69 -14.93 -3.20 4.66
C GLU A 69 -13.62 -3.98 4.48
N TRP A 70 -12.55 -3.55 5.15
CA TRP A 70 -11.41 -4.41 5.40
C TRP A 70 -11.86 -5.48 6.40
N THR A 71 -12.61 -6.47 5.90
CA THR A 71 -13.07 -7.60 6.69
C THR A 71 -11.82 -8.42 7.01
N GLU A 72 -11.29 -8.24 8.21
CA GLU A 72 -10.39 -9.23 8.81
C GLU A 72 -11.10 -10.59 8.71
N PRO A 73 -10.46 -11.64 8.17
CA PRO A 73 -11.11 -12.93 8.05
C PRO A 73 -11.49 -13.40 9.47
N PRO A 74 -12.75 -13.79 9.72
CA PRO A 74 -13.12 -14.33 11.01
C PRO A 74 -12.34 -15.65 11.18
N MET A 75 -11.42 -15.67 12.15
CA MET A 75 -10.83 -16.91 12.64
C MET A 75 -11.91 -17.68 13.38
N THR A 76 -12.81 -18.34 12.64
CA THR A 76 -13.67 -19.38 13.22
C THR A 76 -12.90 -20.70 13.21
N GLU A 77 -12.17 -20.87 14.31
CA GLU A 77 -11.97 -22.12 15.02
C GLU A 77 -13.21 -23.03 14.92
N ALA A 78 -13.24 -23.96 13.94
CA ALA A 78 -14.00 -25.22 13.97
C ALA A 78 -14.02 -25.88 12.57
N MET A 79 -12.88 -26.36 12.07
CA MET A 79 -12.87 -27.57 11.23
C MET A 79 -11.75 -28.48 11.69
N MET A 80 -12.03 -29.14 12.82
CA MET A 80 -11.43 -30.43 13.13
C MET A 80 -11.86 -31.42 12.04
N HIS A 81 -10.94 -31.79 11.16
CA HIS A 81 -10.93 -33.16 10.65
C HIS A 81 -9.52 -33.70 10.81
N GLU A 82 -9.35 -34.36 11.95
CA GLU A 82 -8.27 -35.30 12.18
C GLU A 82 -8.36 -36.39 11.12
N ASP A 83 -7.30 -36.55 10.33
CA ASP A 83 -6.88 -37.87 9.87
C ASP A 83 -5.36 -37.93 10.04
N MET A 84 -5.01 -38.50 11.19
CA MET A 84 -3.81 -39.30 11.45
C MET A 84 -3.06 -39.75 10.19
N ASP A 85 -1.78 -39.40 10.07
CA ASP A 85 -0.70 -40.33 10.39
C ASP A 85 0.67 -39.82 9.91
N GLY A 86 1.63 -39.84 10.82
CA GLY A 86 3.03 -40.10 10.48
C GLY A 86 3.94 -38.89 10.32
N LEU A 87 4.34 -38.28 11.45
CA LEU A 87 5.72 -37.80 11.54
C LEU A 87 6.65 -39.03 11.50
N PRO A 88 7.74 -38.96 10.72
CA PRO A 88 9.01 -39.09 11.42
C PRO A 88 9.85 -37.82 11.27
N SER A 89 10.24 -37.35 12.45
CA SER A 89 11.43 -36.57 12.75
C SER A 89 12.65 -37.01 11.91
N ASP A 90 13.45 -36.01 11.52
CA ASP A 90 14.90 -36.09 11.24
C ASP A 90 15.36 -36.52 9.84
N VAL A 91 15.73 -35.54 8.99
CA VAL A 91 16.85 -35.67 8.02
C VAL A 91 17.39 -34.28 7.60
N GLU A 92 18.73 -34.18 7.61
CA GLU A 92 19.66 -33.05 7.42
C GLU A 92 19.50 -32.13 6.17
N PRO A 93 20.13 -30.93 6.17
CA PRO A 93 19.99 -29.94 5.11
C PRO A 93 20.75 -30.38 3.85
N THR A 94 20.02 -30.84 2.83
CA THR A 94 20.62 -31.18 1.54
C THR A 94 20.64 -29.97 0.62
N GLY A 95 21.85 -29.43 0.40
CA GLY A 95 22.12 -28.35 -0.53
C GLY A 95 21.86 -28.72 -1.98
N VAL A 96 20.72 -28.28 -2.51
CA VAL A 96 20.42 -28.27 -3.95
C VAL A 96 20.30 -26.82 -4.45
N PRO A 97 21.05 -26.42 -5.49
CA PRO A 97 21.02 -25.07 -6.02
C PRO A 97 19.74 -24.84 -6.85
N MET A 98 19.20 -23.63 -6.80
CA MET A 98 18.03 -23.22 -7.59
C MET A 98 18.27 -23.37 -9.10
N PRO A 99 17.28 -23.82 -9.90
CA PRO A 99 17.43 -23.93 -11.35
C PRO A 99 17.39 -22.56 -12.05
N SER A 100 18.27 -22.38 -13.02
CA SER A 100 18.41 -21.17 -13.86
C SER A 100 17.44 -21.20 -15.05
N PRO A 101 16.84 -20.06 -15.48
CA PRO A 101 15.89 -20.04 -16.58
C PRO A 101 16.63 -19.85 -17.92
N ALA A 102 16.84 -20.95 -18.65
CA ALA A 102 17.19 -20.91 -20.05
C ALA A 102 16.47 -22.06 -20.75
N ASP A 103 15.49 -21.75 -21.59
CA ASP A 103 15.42 -22.20 -22.99
C ASP A 103 14.08 -21.80 -23.61
N HIS A 104 14.00 -21.92 -24.95
CA HIS A 104 12.98 -21.46 -25.91
C HIS A 104 13.34 -20.09 -26.52
N GLN A 105 13.84 -19.95 -27.75
CA GLN A 105 13.81 -20.82 -28.93
C GLN A 105 14.98 -20.52 -29.87
N ALA A 106 15.57 -21.59 -30.40
CA ALA A 106 16.32 -21.60 -31.64
C ALA A 106 15.36 -21.94 -32.81
N ASN A 107 15.49 -21.26 -33.95
CA ASN A 107 15.17 -21.82 -35.28
C ASN A 107 15.91 -21.00 -36.38
N LYS A 108 16.99 -21.56 -36.95
CA LYS A 108 17.17 -22.00 -38.37
C LYS A 108 16.71 -20.95 -39.41
N VAL A 109 17.54 -20.52 -40.37
CA VAL A 109 18.37 -21.28 -41.33
C VAL A 109 19.69 -20.58 -41.60
#